data_AF-A0A0D9WJG7-F1
#
_entry.id   AF-A0A0D9WJG7-F1
#
_cell.length_a   1.000
_cell.length_b   1.000
_cell.length_c   1.000
_cell.angle_alpha   90.00
_cell.angle_beta   90.00
_cell.angle_gamma   90.00
#
_symmetry.space_group_name_H-M   'P 1'
#
loop_
_entity.id
_entity.type
_entity.pdbx_description
1 polymer ?
#
loop_
_entity_poly.entity_id
_entity_poly.type
_entity_poly.pdbx_seq_one_letter_code
_entity_poly.pdbx_strand_id
1 'polypeptide(L)'
;MDCATCKTICDCNLPGAVCQDPRFIGGDGNTFYFHGHRDRDFCLLSDANLHINAHFIGNHVPGLKRDPTWVQAIAVQFAGHRLYVGARKTAVWDDDSDRLVVVFDGETVQLQRAKHARWERDTLSVTRTKAVNGVLVELDGVFKITASVVPITKEDSRVHRYGVTDDDCLAHLDLAFRFYALTDDVQGVLGQTYRSNYVNRLDVSAKMPVMGGDKQFSSSGLFAADCAVARFGRAGDADAVAIASEELIDINCSTGLVGVGVVCKK
;
A
#
# COMPACT_ATOMS: atom_id res chain seq x y z
N MET A 1 -9.17 -8.51 17.77
CA MET A 1 -8.42 -7.54 18.60
C MET A 1 -7.86 -8.32 19.77
N ASP A 2 -6.54 -8.42 19.90
CA ASP A 2 -5.93 -8.89 21.14
C ASP A 2 -5.83 -7.67 22.05
N CYS A 3 -6.61 -7.65 23.12
CA CYS A 3 -6.63 -6.54 24.07
C CYS A 3 -5.30 -6.37 24.81
N ALA A 4 -4.40 -7.36 24.79
CA ALA A 4 -3.09 -7.23 25.43
C ALA A 4 -2.06 -6.47 24.57
N THR A 5 -2.22 -6.44 23.24
CA THR A 5 -1.18 -5.90 22.33
C THR A 5 -1.66 -4.77 21.41
N CYS A 6 -2.96 -4.42 21.39
CA CYS A 6 -3.54 -3.42 20.48
C CYS A 6 -3.10 -3.61 19.02
N LYS A 7 -2.82 -4.85 18.63
CA LYS A 7 -2.60 -5.23 17.24
C LYS A 7 -3.92 -5.65 16.63
N THR A 8 -4.17 -5.20 15.41
CA THR A 8 -5.12 -5.84 14.51
C THR A 8 -4.60 -7.26 14.27
N ILE A 9 -5.10 -8.23 15.04
CA ILE A 9 -4.83 -9.64 14.80
C ILE A 9 -5.36 -9.95 13.39
N CYS A 10 -4.47 -10.06 12.40
CA CYS A 10 -4.74 -10.83 11.20
C CYS A 10 -4.11 -12.20 11.46
N ASP A 11 -4.88 -13.13 12.02
CA ASP A 11 -4.38 -14.47 12.31
C ASP A 11 -4.39 -15.28 11.01
N CYS A 12 -3.37 -15.05 10.20
CA CYS A 12 -3.06 -15.86 9.03
C CYS A 12 -2.56 -17.27 9.41
N ASN A 13 -2.34 -17.54 10.70
CA ASN A 13 -1.85 -18.82 11.22
C ASN A 13 -2.97 -19.79 11.65
N LEU A 14 -4.24 -19.45 11.41
CA LEU A 14 -5.36 -20.36 11.73
C LEU A 14 -5.56 -21.40 10.62
N PRO A 15 -5.77 -22.69 10.95
CA PRO A 15 -6.13 -23.71 9.97
C PRO A 15 -7.39 -23.29 9.20
N GLY A 16 -7.25 -23.10 7.89
CA GLY A 16 -8.35 -22.61 7.06
C GLY A 16 -8.48 -21.10 7.01
N ALA A 17 -7.52 -20.29 7.46
CA ALA A 17 -7.36 -18.93 6.94
C ALA A 17 -6.77 -19.00 5.52
N VAL A 18 -7.19 -18.11 4.61
CA VAL A 18 -6.57 -17.99 3.29
C VAL A 18 -5.98 -16.59 3.23
N CYS A 19 -4.69 -16.52 3.51
CA CYS A 19 -3.90 -15.31 3.37
C CYS A 19 -3.11 -15.47 2.08
N GLN A 20 -3.67 -15.00 0.97
CA GLN A 20 -2.92 -14.87 -0.27
C GLN A 20 -2.69 -13.40 -0.53
N ASP A 21 -1.48 -13.04 -0.91
CA ASP A 21 -1.17 -11.68 -1.30
C ASP A 21 -1.45 -11.46 -2.78
N PRO A 22 -1.55 -10.19 -3.23
CA PRO A 22 -1.61 -8.99 -2.42
C PRO A 22 -3.03 -8.64 -1.97
N ARG A 23 -3.15 -8.42 -0.66
CA ARG A 23 -4.37 -8.02 0.05
C ARG A 23 -4.41 -6.51 0.21
N PHE A 24 -5.56 -5.91 -0.06
CA PHE A 24 -5.81 -4.48 0.14
C PHE A 24 -7.05 -4.27 1.01
N ILE A 25 -7.10 -3.12 1.68
CA ILE A 25 -8.30 -2.62 2.35
C ILE A 25 -8.76 -1.41 1.55
N GLY A 26 -9.97 -1.48 1.00
CA GLY A 26 -10.56 -0.39 0.21
C GLY A 26 -10.94 0.82 1.05
N GLY A 27 -11.22 1.93 0.37
CA GLY A 27 -11.78 3.14 0.99
C GLY A 27 -13.14 2.91 1.65
N ASP A 28 -13.87 1.89 1.19
CA ASP A 28 -15.13 1.39 1.78
C ASP A 28 -14.92 0.51 3.02
N GLY A 29 -13.66 0.28 3.43
CA GLY A 29 -13.29 -0.54 4.58
C GLY A 29 -13.28 -2.05 4.32
N ASN A 30 -13.65 -2.50 3.11
CA ASN A 30 -13.68 -3.92 2.78
C ASN A 30 -12.31 -4.43 2.37
N THR A 31 -11.99 -5.67 2.77
CA THR A 31 -10.78 -6.36 2.32
C THR A 31 -11.02 -7.02 0.98
N PHE A 32 -10.10 -6.84 0.04
CA PHE A 32 -10.12 -7.51 -1.24
C PHE A 32 -8.72 -7.87 -1.72
N TYR A 33 -8.65 -8.73 -2.73
CA TYR A 33 -7.41 -9.21 -3.31
C TYR A 33 -7.33 -8.79 -4.77
N PHE A 34 -6.13 -8.46 -5.24
CA PHE A 34 -5.90 -8.21 -6.65
C PHE A 34 -4.70 -9.04 -7.11
N HIS A 35 -4.94 -10.05 -7.95
CA HIS A 35 -3.86 -10.96 -8.33
C HIS A 35 -2.83 -10.30 -9.25
N GLY A 36 -3.27 -9.56 -10.27
CA GLY A 36 -2.36 -9.11 -11.32
C GLY A 36 -1.58 -10.27 -11.97
N HIS A 37 -0.37 -9.97 -12.42
CA HIS A 37 0.53 -10.94 -13.08
C HIS A 37 1.97 -10.74 -12.60
N ARG A 38 2.74 -11.84 -12.55
CA ARG A 38 4.17 -11.78 -12.25
C ARG A 38 4.92 -10.94 -13.28
N ASP A 39 5.96 -10.26 -12.80
CA ASP A 39 6.87 -9.41 -13.58
C ASP A 39 6.13 -8.34 -14.40
N ARG A 40 5.10 -7.75 -13.79
CA ARG A 40 4.26 -6.71 -14.39
C ARG A 40 3.93 -5.60 -13.38
N ASP A 41 3.68 -4.42 -13.92
CA ASP A 41 3.34 -3.24 -13.15
C ASP A 41 1.85 -2.92 -13.29
N PHE A 42 1.22 -2.56 -12.17
CA PHE A 42 -0.20 -2.23 -12.12
C PHE A 42 -0.46 -0.95 -11.35
N CYS A 43 -1.39 -0.15 -11.86
CA CYS A 43 -1.90 1.06 -11.24
C CYS A 43 -2.83 0.73 -10.06
N LEU A 44 -2.31 0.93 -8.85
CA LEU A 44 -3.09 0.84 -7.62
C LEU A 44 -3.97 2.07 -7.43
N LEU A 45 -3.45 3.26 -7.71
CA LEU A 45 -4.17 4.51 -7.54
C LEU A 45 -3.73 5.52 -8.61
N SER A 46 -4.68 6.23 -9.21
CA SER A 46 -4.42 7.34 -10.11
C SER A 46 -5.47 8.41 -9.91
N ASP A 47 -5.02 9.55 -9.41
CA ASP A 47 -5.77 10.79 -9.24
C ASP A 47 -4.99 11.93 -9.91
N ALA A 48 -5.56 13.13 -10.01
CA ALA A 48 -4.95 14.28 -10.68
C ALA A 48 -3.52 14.56 -10.19
N ASN A 49 -3.30 14.50 -8.88
CA ASN A 49 -2.05 14.90 -8.22
C ASN A 49 -1.29 13.74 -7.53
N LEU A 50 -1.82 12.52 -7.57
CA LEU A 50 -1.22 11.35 -6.94
C LEU A 50 -1.36 10.12 -7.84
N HIS A 51 -0.25 9.44 -8.11
CA HIS A 51 -0.23 8.19 -8.85
C HIS A 51 0.60 7.15 -8.13
N ILE A 52 0.07 5.94 -7.99
CA ILE A 52 0.73 4.81 -7.35
C ILE A 52 0.63 3.59 -8.26
N ASN A 53 1.78 3.12 -8.70
CA ASN A 53 1.94 1.82 -9.33
C ASN A 53 2.62 0.85 -8.37
N ALA A 54 2.39 -0.43 -8.61
CA ALA A 54 3.04 -1.52 -7.91
C ALA A 54 3.64 -2.53 -8.89
N HIS A 55 4.85 -3.00 -8.60
CA HIS A 55 5.52 -4.08 -9.31
C HIS A 55 5.19 -5.42 -8.64
N PHE A 56 4.62 -6.33 -9.43
CA PHE A 56 4.21 -7.65 -8.97
C PHE A 56 5.29 -8.67 -9.33
N ILE A 57 5.71 -9.46 -8.35
CA ILE A 57 6.52 -10.66 -8.53
C ILE A 57 5.64 -11.89 -8.34
N GLY A 58 6.12 -13.06 -8.74
CA GLY A 58 5.38 -14.31 -8.56
C GLY A 58 6.14 -15.52 -9.06
N ASN A 59 5.68 -16.70 -8.66
CA ASN A 59 6.28 -17.97 -9.10
C ASN A 59 5.35 -18.71 -10.05
N HIS A 60 5.94 -19.32 -11.09
CA HIS A 60 5.17 -20.19 -11.94
C HIS A 60 4.99 -21.56 -11.28
N VAL A 61 3.73 -21.97 -11.12
CA VAL A 61 3.39 -23.27 -10.52
C VAL A 61 2.68 -24.13 -11.58
N PRO A 62 3.32 -25.22 -12.04
CA PRO A 62 2.71 -26.11 -13.03
C PRO A 62 1.33 -26.61 -12.59
N GLY A 63 0.35 -26.51 -13.49
CA GLY A 63 -1.02 -26.96 -13.26
C GLY A 63 -1.93 -25.93 -12.57
N LEU A 64 -1.41 -24.79 -12.10
CA LEU A 64 -2.25 -23.66 -11.70
C LEU A 64 -2.65 -22.85 -12.93
N LYS A 65 -3.91 -22.37 -12.92
CA LYS A 65 -4.43 -21.48 -13.98
C LYS A 65 -3.84 -20.06 -13.91
N ARG A 66 -3.32 -19.68 -12.75
CA ARG A 66 -2.74 -18.37 -12.46
C ARG A 66 -1.57 -18.57 -11.51
N ASP A 67 -0.52 -17.79 -11.73
CA ASP A 67 0.62 -17.74 -10.84
C ASP A 67 0.23 -16.97 -9.56
N PRO A 68 0.65 -17.42 -8.37
CA PRO A 68 0.58 -16.60 -7.16
C PRO A 68 1.54 -15.41 -7.29
N THR A 69 1.13 -14.27 -6.74
CA THR A 69 1.81 -12.99 -6.93
C THR A 69 1.88 -12.18 -5.64
N TRP A 70 2.87 -11.30 -5.56
CA TRP A 70 3.10 -10.40 -4.42
C TRP A 70 3.60 -9.05 -4.91
N VAL A 71 3.38 -7.99 -4.14
CA VAL A 71 3.92 -6.67 -4.47
C VAL A 71 5.36 -6.58 -3.98
N GLN A 72 6.33 -6.47 -4.88
CA GLN A 72 7.73 -6.27 -4.50
C GLN A 72 8.09 -4.81 -4.28
N ALA A 73 7.46 -3.91 -5.04
CA ALA A 73 7.75 -2.50 -4.98
C ALA A 73 6.54 -1.66 -5.33
N ILE A 74 6.52 -0.43 -4.83
CA ILE A 74 5.61 0.62 -5.25
C ILE A 74 6.40 1.83 -5.72
N ALA A 75 5.85 2.53 -6.70
CA ALA A 75 6.27 3.87 -7.07
C ALA A 75 5.12 4.83 -6.86
N VAL A 76 5.41 5.94 -6.21
CA VAL A 76 4.48 7.01 -5.91
C VAL A 76 4.97 8.27 -6.62
N GLN A 77 4.11 8.86 -7.46
CA GLN A 77 4.37 10.11 -8.17
C GLN A 77 3.39 11.16 -7.68
N PHE A 78 3.91 12.33 -7.29
CA PHE A 78 3.12 13.44 -6.75
C PHE A 78 3.90 14.75 -6.92
N ALA A 79 3.23 15.86 -7.25
CA ALA A 79 3.83 17.19 -7.32
C ALA A 79 5.21 17.28 -8.05
N GLY A 80 5.43 16.46 -9.09
CA GLY A 80 6.71 16.39 -9.82
C GLY A 80 7.79 15.50 -9.17
N HIS A 81 7.56 15.01 -7.96
CA HIS A 81 8.43 14.10 -7.22
C HIS A 81 8.15 12.63 -7.52
N ARG A 82 9.18 11.80 -7.30
CA ARG A 82 9.14 10.34 -7.48
C ARG A 82 9.68 9.64 -6.24
N LEU A 83 8.83 8.85 -5.61
CA LEU A 83 9.19 7.99 -4.50
C LEU A 83 9.11 6.51 -4.92
N TYR A 84 10.14 5.75 -4.60
CA TYR A 84 10.17 4.29 -4.70
C TYR A 84 10.26 3.69 -3.30
N VAL A 85 9.46 2.66 -3.04
CA VAL A 85 9.59 1.79 -1.86
C VAL A 85 9.59 0.34 -2.34
N GLY A 86 10.59 -0.44 -1.98
CA GLY A 86 10.74 -1.80 -2.50
C GLY A 86 11.43 -2.76 -1.54
N ALA A 87 11.23 -4.05 -1.80
CA ALA A 87 11.93 -5.16 -1.18
C ALA A 87 13.09 -5.63 -2.06
N ARG A 88 14.29 -5.76 -1.49
CA ARG A 88 15.43 -6.41 -2.14
C ARG A 88 15.18 -7.90 -2.24
N LYS A 89 15.41 -8.46 -3.44
CA LYS A 89 15.46 -9.91 -3.66
C LYS A 89 16.48 -10.54 -2.72
N THR A 90 16.14 -11.72 -2.18
CA THR A 90 16.97 -12.41 -1.19
C THR A 90 16.81 -13.91 -1.35
N ALA A 91 17.93 -14.62 -1.47
CA ALA A 91 17.91 -16.08 -1.52
C ALA A 91 17.56 -16.68 -0.16
N VAL A 92 18.16 -16.13 0.91
CA VAL A 92 17.96 -16.57 2.29
C VAL A 92 17.42 -15.41 3.12
N TRP A 93 16.39 -15.67 3.93
CA TRP A 93 15.85 -14.70 4.87
C TRP A 93 16.69 -14.67 6.16
N ASP A 94 16.85 -13.47 6.70
CA ASP A 94 17.57 -13.17 7.94
C ASP A 94 16.89 -11.96 8.57
N ASP A 95 16.36 -12.11 9.79
CA ASP A 95 15.54 -11.10 10.44
C ASP A 95 16.31 -9.80 10.75
N ASP A 96 17.63 -9.85 10.84
CA ASP A 96 18.49 -8.69 11.13
C ASP A 96 18.96 -7.95 9.86
N SER A 97 18.80 -8.60 8.69
CA SER A 97 19.17 -8.03 7.39
C SER A 97 18.08 -7.11 6.84
N ASP A 98 18.44 -5.84 6.64
CA ASP A 98 17.55 -4.84 6.08
C ASP A 98 17.48 -4.95 4.54
N ARG A 99 16.31 -5.34 4.05
CA ARG A 99 15.97 -5.53 2.64
C ARG A 99 15.07 -4.44 2.11
N LEU A 100 14.63 -3.51 2.96
CA LEU A 100 13.85 -2.36 2.54
C LEU A 100 14.75 -1.36 1.77
N VAL A 101 14.24 -0.86 0.65
CA VAL A 101 14.85 0.23 -0.11
C VAL A 101 13.82 1.33 -0.26
N VAL A 102 14.23 2.55 0.05
CA VAL A 102 13.45 3.77 -0.18
C VAL A 102 14.32 4.73 -0.98
N VAL A 103 13.80 5.23 -2.10
CA VAL A 103 14.48 6.20 -2.98
C VAL A 103 13.53 7.35 -3.24
N PHE A 104 13.97 8.57 -3.00
CA PHE A 104 13.23 9.80 -3.26
C PHE A 104 14.00 10.65 -4.28
N ASP A 105 13.37 10.96 -5.41
CA ASP A 105 13.96 11.71 -6.54
C ASP A 105 15.33 11.19 -7.01
N GLY A 106 15.48 9.87 -7.01
CA GLY A 106 16.72 9.19 -7.43
C GLY A 106 17.77 9.09 -6.32
N GLU A 107 17.56 9.70 -5.16
CA GLU A 107 18.45 9.62 -4.01
C GLU A 107 17.98 8.58 -3.00
N THR A 108 18.88 7.72 -2.52
CA THR A 108 18.53 6.72 -1.50
C THR A 108 18.29 7.41 -0.16
N VAL A 109 17.12 7.16 0.44
CA VAL A 109 16.80 7.65 1.78
C VAL A 109 17.62 6.89 2.82
N GLN A 110 18.54 7.59 3.47
CA GLN A 110 19.42 7.03 4.50
C GLN A 110 18.72 7.07 5.86
N LEU A 111 18.39 5.88 6.38
CA LEU A 111 17.76 5.72 7.70
C LEU A 111 18.63 4.85 8.59
N GLN A 112 18.84 5.30 9.82
CA GLN A 112 19.45 4.45 10.84
C GLN A 112 18.59 3.20 11.09
N ARG A 113 19.25 2.07 11.38
CA ARG A 113 18.59 0.80 11.74
C ARG A 113 18.08 0.83 13.18
N ALA A 114 17.17 1.76 13.46
CA ALA A 114 16.57 1.94 14.76
C ALA A 114 15.08 2.25 14.59
N LYS A 115 14.25 1.67 15.44
CA LYS A 115 12.82 1.99 15.48
C LYS A 115 12.67 3.49 15.74
N HIS A 116 11.75 4.14 15.03
CA HIS A 116 11.51 5.59 15.07
C HIS A 116 12.61 6.46 14.46
N ALA A 117 13.69 5.88 13.88
CA ALA A 117 14.59 6.66 13.04
C ALA A 117 13.79 7.29 11.90
N ARG A 118 14.03 8.58 11.68
CA ARG A 118 13.22 9.41 10.78
C ARG A 118 14.12 10.13 9.80
N TRP A 119 13.65 10.20 8.57
CA TRP A 119 14.15 11.04 7.51
C TRP A 119 12.99 11.91 7.02
N GLU A 120 13.27 13.16 6.70
CA GLU A 120 12.27 14.09 6.19
C GLU A 120 12.88 15.06 5.18
N ARG A 121 12.06 15.46 4.22
CA ARG A 121 12.37 16.48 3.22
C ARG A 121 11.07 17.15 2.82
N ASP A 122 11.01 18.46 3.01
CA ASP A 122 9.81 19.27 2.79
C ASP A 122 8.59 18.68 3.51
N THR A 123 7.55 18.26 2.78
CA THR A 123 6.32 17.66 3.34
C THR A 123 6.34 16.13 3.37
N LEU A 124 7.40 15.49 2.88
CA LEU A 124 7.55 14.03 2.88
C LEU A 124 8.41 13.58 4.07
N SER A 125 7.94 12.56 4.78
CA SER A 125 8.72 11.89 5.82
C SER A 125 8.69 10.37 5.69
N VAL A 126 9.78 9.75 6.12
CA VAL A 126 9.95 8.30 6.18
C VAL A 126 10.44 7.96 7.57
N THR A 127 9.65 7.17 8.30
CA THR A 127 9.93 6.80 9.69
C THR A 127 9.98 5.28 9.82
N ARG A 128 11.03 4.75 10.44
CA ARG A 128 11.15 3.32 10.74
C ARG A 128 10.08 2.86 11.72
N THR A 129 9.30 1.84 11.34
CA THR A 129 8.33 1.19 12.24
C THR A 129 8.98 0.06 13.06
N LYS A 130 10.10 -0.47 12.57
CA LYS A 130 10.97 -1.49 13.18
C LYS A 130 12.44 -1.11 12.92
N ALA A 131 13.39 -1.79 13.58
CA ALA A 131 14.82 -1.54 13.34
C ALA A 131 15.23 -1.78 11.87
N VAL A 132 14.64 -2.79 11.23
CA VAL A 132 14.83 -3.14 9.81
C VAL A 132 13.50 -3.51 9.17
N ASN A 133 13.43 -3.50 7.83
CA ASN A 133 12.32 -4.05 7.05
C ASN A 133 10.94 -3.42 7.30
N GLY A 134 10.84 -2.24 7.93
CA GLY A 134 9.55 -1.60 8.17
C GLY A 134 9.63 -0.08 8.20
N VAL A 135 8.77 0.58 7.44
CA VAL A 135 8.64 2.04 7.38
C VAL A 135 7.19 2.51 7.31
N LEU A 136 6.98 3.72 7.80
CA LEU A 136 5.83 4.57 7.56
C LEU A 136 6.32 5.73 6.70
N VAL A 137 5.78 5.84 5.49
CA VAL A 137 5.97 6.98 4.59
C VAL A 137 4.74 7.88 4.71
N GLU A 138 4.94 9.17 4.90
CA GLU A 138 3.87 10.14 5.06
C GLU A 138 4.17 11.39 4.23
N LEU A 139 3.22 11.76 3.38
CA LEU A 139 3.17 13.06 2.73
C LEU A 139 2.07 13.86 3.40
N ASP A 140 2.43 14.97 4.03
CA ASP A 140 1.51 15.71 4.92
C ASP A 140 0.20 16.08 4.21
N GLY A 141 -0.92 15.80 4.87
CA GLY A 141 -2.26 16.03 4.33
C GLY A 141 -2.67 15.19 3.11
N VAL A 142 -1.79 14.35 2.54
CA VAL A 142 -2.07 13.60 1.29
C VAL A 142 -2.22 12.10 1.55
N PHE A 143 -1.18 11.44 2.09
CA PHE A 143 -1.21 10.00 2.34
C PHE A 143 -0.34 9.54 3.51
N LYS A 144 -0.65 8.35 4.01
CA LYS A 144 0.22 7.51 4.84
C LYS A 144 0.32 6.12 4.21
N ILE A 145 1.53 5.63 4.05
CA ILE A 145 1.83 4.28 3.54
C ILE A 145 2.67 3.56 4.58
N THR A 146 2.13 2.50 5.16
CA THR A 146 2.93 1.57 5.97
C THR A 146 3.40 0.45 5.06
N ALA A 147 4.71 0.20 5.02
CA ALA A 147 5.31 -0.86 4.23
C ALA A 147 6.22 -1.71 5.13
N SER A 148 6.06 -3.03 5.07
CA SER A 148 6.97 -3.99 5.70
C SER A 148 7.47 -4.99 4.68
N VAL A 149 8.78 -5.24 4.66
CA VAL A 149 9.36 -6.33 3.86
C VAL A 149 9.22 -7.63 4.64
N VAL A 150 8.61 -8.64 4.02
CA VAL A 150 8.40 -9.97 4.61
C VAL A 150 8.79 -11.06 3.62
N PRO A 151 9.28 -12.22 4.10
CA PRO A 151 9.52 -13.38 3.24
C PRO A 151 8.23 -14.17 3.01
N ILE A 152 8.24 -15.01 1.99
CA ILE A 152 7.34 -16.17 1.94
C ILE A 152 8.04 -17.33 2.63
N THR A 153 7.43 -17.90 3.66
CA THR A 153 8.05 -19.02 4.37
C THR A 153 7.84 -20.33 3.60
N LYS A 154 8.71 -21.32 3.88
CA LYS A 154 8.55 -22.69 3.36
C LYS A 154 7.19 -23.29 3.75
N GLU A 155 6.70 -22.94 4.94
CA GLU A 155 5.41 -23.41 5.43
C GLU A 155 4.25 -22.78 4.65
N ASP A 156 4.27 -21.46 4.40
CA ASP A 156 3.28 -20.78 3.57
C ASP A 156 3.25 -21.41 2.16
N SER A 157 4.43 -21.63 1.58
CA SER A 157 4.58 -22.26 0.26
C SER A 157 4.02 -23.68 0.25
N ARG A 158 4.24 -24.47 1.29
CA ARG A 158 3.73 -25.85 1.42
C ARG A 158 2.21 -25.88 1.55
N VAL A 159 1.64 -25.01 2.38
CA VAL A 159 0.19 -24.94 2.65
C VAL A 159 -0.57 -24.41 1.44
N HIS A 160 -0.04 -23.38 0.78
CA HIS A 160 -0.73 -22.69 -0.31
C HIS A 160 -0.26 -23.09 -1.72
N ARG A 161 0.74 -23.97 -1.82
CA ARG A 161 1.34 -24.44 -3.07
C ARG A 161 1.90 -23.31 -3.92
N TYR A 162 2.66 -22.40 -3.29
CA TYR A 162 3.27 -21.26 -3.98
C TYR A 162 4.47 -21.63 -4.86
N GLY A 163 5.03 -22.83 -4.67
CA GLY A 163 6.17 -23.28 -5.48
C GLY A 163 7.44 -22.48 -5.19
N VAL A 164 7.59 -21.96 -3.97
CA VAL A 164 8.83 -21.30 -3.52
C VAL A 164 9.92 -22.35 -3.34
N THR A 165 11.09 -22.09 -3.92
CA THR A 165 12.29 -22.92 -3.88
C THR A 165 13.34 -22.30 -2.96
N ASP A 166 14.40 -23.04 -2.63
CA ASP A 166 15.40 -22.61 -1.63
C ASP A 166 16.29 -21.43 -2.07
N ASP A 167 16.17 -20.99 -3.32
CA ASP A 167 16.99 -19.97 -3.98
C ASP A 167 16.36 -18.57 -4.02
N ASP A 168 15.07 -18.42 -3.69
CA ASP A 168 14.41 -17.11 -3.55
C ASP A 168 13.31 -17.16 -2.48
N CYS A 169 13.49 -16.41 -1.38
CA CYS A 169 12.46 -16.27 -0.35
C CYS A 169 11.29 -15.38 -0.78
N LEU A 170 11.31 -14.83 -2.00
CA LEU A 170 10.31 -13.93 -2.56
C LEU A 170 9.93 -12.81 -1.59
N ALA A 171 10.95 -12.11 -1.12
CA ALA A 171 10.76 -10.95 -0.26
C ALA A 171 9.87 -9.92 -0.95
N HIS A 172 8.77 -9.56 -0.29
CA HIS A 172 7.74 -8.68 -0.81
C HIS A 172 7.25 -7.70 0.26
N LEU A 173 6.40 -6.77 -0.15
CA LEU A 173 5.83 -5.73 0.70
C LEU A 173 4.45 -6.15 1.21
N ASP A 174 4.29 -6.15 2.52
CA ASP A 174 2.99 -5.99 3.18
C ASP A 174 2.70 -4.49 3.29
N LEU A 175 1.57 -4.06 2.72
CA LEU A 175 1.24 -2.66 2.46
C LEU A 175 -0.09 -2.28 3.11
N ALA A 176 -0.10 -1.12 3.76
CA ALA A 176 -1.33 -0.46 4.18
C ALA A 176 -1.31 1.00 3.74
N PHE A 177 -2.39 1.42 3.09
CA PHE A 177 -2.55 2.78 2.58
C PHE A 177 -3.63 3.52 3.36
N ARG A 178 -3.42 4.81 3.55
CA ARG A 178 -4.44 5.75 3.99
C ARG A 178 -4.28 7.03 3.20
N PHE A 179 -5.34 7.46 2.53
CA PHE A 179 -5.36 8.69 1.75
C PHE A 179 -6.26 9.73 2.43
N TYR A 180 -5.93 11.00 2.25
CA TYR A 180 -6.60 12.13 2.90
C TYR A 180 -7.16 13.15 1.90
N ALA A 181 -6.52 13.28 0.74
CA ALA A 181 -6.85 14.28 -0.28
C ALA A 181 -6.99 13.62 -1.67
N LEU A 182 -8.04 12.82 -1.84
CA LEU A 182 -8.41 12.23 -3.13
C LEU A 182 -9.64 12.94 -3.71
N THR A 183 -9.70 13.08 -5.03
CA THR A 183 -10.88 13.54 -5.76
C THR A 183 -11.86 12.39 -6.00
N ASP A 184 -13.11 12.71 -6.35
CA ASP A 184 -14.12 11.70 -6.71
C ASP A 184 -13.88 11.04 -8.09
N ASP A 185 -12.91 11.52 -8.88
CA ASP A 185 -12.48 10.88 -10.14
C ASP A 185 -11.28 9.94 -9.94
N VAL A 186 -10.84 9.70 -8.70
CA VAL A 186 -9.75 8.75 -8.42
C VAL A 186 -10.04 7.35 -9.00
N GLN A 187 -9.07 6.79 -9.69
CA GLN A 187 -9.14 5.46 -10.33
C GLN A 187 -8.00 4.55 -9.86
N GLY A 188 -7.96 3.33 -10.39
CA GLY A 188 -6.98 2.30 -10.05
C GLY A 188 -7.60 1.18 -9.22
N VAL A 189 -6.86 0.09 -9.02
CA VAL A 189 -7.29 -1.08 -8.24
C VAL A 189 -7.84 -0.65 -6.88
N LEU A 190 -7.02 0.08 -6.12
CA LEU A 190 -7.38 0.62 -4.82
C LEU A 190 -8.17 1.92 -4.94
N GLY A 191 -7.75 2.81 -5.84
CA GLY A 191 -8.33 4.15 -5.96
C GLY A 191 -9.84 4.16 -6.19
N GLN A 192 -10.36 3.28 -7.05
CA GLN A 192 -11.81 3.25 -7.34
C GLN A 192 -12.68 3.03 -6.09
N THR A 193 -12.14 2.39 -5.05
CA THR A 193 -12.86 2.10 -3.80
C THR A 193 -13.02 3.32 -2.89
N TYR A 194 -12.34 4.42 -3.19
CA TYR A 194 -12.41 5.69 -2.45
C TYR A 194 -13.45 6.66 -3.01
N ARG A 195 -14.07 6.35 -4.15
CA ARG A 195 -15.05 7.24 -4.79
C ARG A 195 -16.38 7.21 -4.03
N SER A 196 -17.03 8.37 -3.90
CA SER A 196 -18.34 8.49 -3.25
C SER A 196 -19.44 7.61 -3.87
N ASN A 197 -19.36 7.33 -5.17
CA ASN A 197 -20.30 6.49 -5.91
C ASN A 197 -19.82 5.05 -6.14
N TYR A 198 -18.74 4.62 -5.46
CA TYR A 198 -18.27 3.25 -5.55
C TYR A 198 -19.33 2.28 -5.00
N VAL A 199 -19.75 1.34 -5.84
CA VAL A 199 -20.59 0.23 -5.43
C VAL A 199 -19.73 -1.02 -5.42
N ASN A 200 -19.50 -1.58 -4.23
CA ASN A 200 -18.77 -2.82 -4.10
C ASN A 200 -19.56 -3.96 -4.76
N ARG A 201 -18.99 -4.52 -5.84
CA ARG A 201 -19.56 -5.66 -6.59
C ARG A 201 -18.86 -6.98 -6.26
N LEU A 202 -17.94 -6.96 -5.31
CA LEU A 202 -17.26 -8.16 -4.86
C LEU A 202 -18.21 -8.98 -4.00
N ASP A 203 -18.08 -10.30 -4.08
CA ASP A 203 -18.73 -11.17 -3.14
C ASP A 203 -18.01 -11.07 -1.79
N VAL A 204 -18.45 -10.15 -0.94
CA VAL A 204 -17.89 -9.93 0.40
C VAL A 204 -18.14 -11.10 1.35
N SER A 205 -19.02 -12.05 0.98
CA SER A 205 -19.20 -13.30 1.72
C SER A 205 -18.16 -14.36 1.33
N ALA A 206 -17.52 -14.19 0.16
CA ALA A 206 -16.41 -15.03 -0.23
C ALA A 206 -15.22 -14.77 0.70
N LYS A 207 -14.55 -15.85 1.05
CA LYS A 207 -13.30 -15.82 1.83
C LYS A 207 -12.19 -14.99 1.16
N MET A 208 -12.25 -14.88 -0.17
CA MET A 208 -11.33 -14.10 -0.99
C MET A 208 -12.09 -13.32 -2.06
N PRO A 209 -12.55 -12.10 -1.75
CA PRO A 209 -13.16 -11.23 -2.76
C PRO A 209 -12.05 -10.71 -3.68
N VAL A 210 -12.02 -11.18 -4.93
CA VAL A 210 -10.98 -10.84 -5.91
C VAL A 210 -11.47 -9.74 -6.84
N MET A 211 -10.71 -8.66 -6.91
CA MET A 211 -10.90 -7.58 -7.86
C MET A 211 -10.29 -7.96 -9.21
N GLY A 212 -11.13 -7.95 -10.25
CA GLY A 212 -10.68 -8.13 -11.64
C GLY A 212 -10.26 -6.81 -12.30
N GLY A 213 -9.91 -6.88 -13.58
CA GLY A 213 -9.60 -5.70 -14.39
C GLY A 213 -8.13 -5.52 -14.72
N ASP A 214 -7.31 -6.56 -14.63
CA ASP A 214 -5.85 -6.54 -14.85
C ASP A 214 -5.45 -5.73 -16.09
N LYS A 215 -6.16 -5.89 -17.21
CA LYS A 215 -5.90 -5.14 -18.45
C LYS A 215 -6.08 -3.63 -18.32
N GLN A 216 -7.04 -3.18 -17.52
CA GLN A 216 -7.34 -1.75 -17.32
C GLN A 216 -6.31 -1.08 -16.41
N PHE A 217 -5.75 -1.87 -15.48
CA PHE A 217 -4.78 -1.38 -14.49
C PHE A 217 -3.33 -1.62 -14.89
N SER A 218 -3.07 -2.39 -15.95
CA SER A 218 -1.72 -2.61 -16.46
C SER A 218 -1.05 -1.28 -16.81
N SER A 219 0.20 -1.14 -16.38
CA SER A 219 1.09 -0.05 -16.76
C SER A 219 2.30 -0.59 -17.53
N SER A 220 2.92 0.23 -18.38
CA SER A 220 4.14 -0.17 -19.10
C SER A 220 5.39 -0.17 -18.22
N GLY A 221 5.34 0.45 -17.04
CA GLY A 221 6.46 0.52 -16.13
C GLY A 221 6.09 1.08 -14.76
N LEU A 222 6.91 0.77 -13.77
CA LEU A 222 6.66 1.18 -12.39
C LEU A 222 6.46 2.71 -12.22
N PHE A 223 7.18 3.55 -12.97
CA PHE A 223 6.98 5.02 -12.97
C PHE A 223 6.15 5.54 -14.16
N ALA A 224 5.49 4.68 -14.93
CA ALA A 224 4.66 5.10 -16.06
C ALA A 224 3.21 5.36 -15.61
N ALA A 225 2.71 6.58 -15.84
CA ALA A 225 1.33 6.93 -15.52
C ALA A 225 0.38 6.70 -16.72
N ASP A 226 0.41 5.49 -17.28
CA ASP A 226 -0.14 5.18 -18.61
C ASP A 226 -1.20 4.06 -18.63
N CYS A 227 -1.68 3.63 -17.45
CA CYS A 227 -2.79 2.70 -17.39
C CYS A 227 -4.05 3.28 -18.04
N ALA A 228 -4.95 2.42 -18.52
CA ALA A 228 -6.15 2.84 -19.25
C ALA A 228 -7.06 3.78 -18.43
N VAL A 229 -6.98 3.70 -17.10
CA VAL A 229 -7.77 4.51 -16.17
C VAL A 229 -7.01 5.71 -15.60
N ALA A 230 -5.79 6.00 -16.05
CA ALA A 230 -4.94 7.04 -15.47
C ALA A 230 -5.63 8.42 -15.47
N ARG A 231 -5.53 9.12 -14.35
CA ARG A 231 -5.95 10.52 -14.15
C ARG A 231 -4.81 11.48 -13.86
N PHE A 232 -3.67 10.94 -13.45
CA PHE A 232 -2.49 11.70 -13.12
C PHE A 232 -1.97 12.57 -14.27
N GLY A 233 -1.66 13.83 -13.97
CA GLY A 233 -1.01 14.73 -14.92
C GLY A 233 -1.87 15.13 -16.13
N ARG A 234 -3.18 14.87 -16.13
CA ARG A 234 -4.08 15.41 -17.16
C ARG A 234 -4.11 16.93 -17.00
N ALA A 235 -3.58 17.63 -17.99
CA ALA A 235 -3.57 19.09 -18.08
C ALA A 235 -5.02 19.61 -18.03
N GLY A 236 -5.45 20.03 -16.85
CA GLY A 236 -6.83 20.47 -16.58
C GLY A 236 -7.18 20.60 -15.09
N ASP A 237 -6.53 19.84 -14.21
CA ASP A 237 -6.84 19.82 -12.76
C ASP A 237 -5.73 20.38 -11.86
N ALA A 238 -4.83 21.20 -12.42
CA ALA A 238 -3.77 21.87 -11.66
C ALA A 238 -4.28 23.00 -10.73
N ASP A 239 -5.58 23.31 -10.77
CA ASP A 239 -6.21 24.38 -9.96
C ASP A 239 -6.89 23.89 -8.66
N ALA A 240 -6.87 22.58 -8.35
CA ALA A 240 -7.64 22.04 -7.22
C ALA A 240 -6.87 21.93 -5.89
N VAL A 241 -5.59 22.35 -5.81
CA VAL A 241 -4.89 22.48 -4.53
C VAL A 241 -4.06 23.75 -4.52
N ALA A 242 -4.74 24.90 -4.56
CA ALA A 242 -4.20 26.08 -3.90
C ALA A 242 -4.06 25.71 -2.42
N ILE A 243 -2.82 25.67 -1.93
CA ILE A 243 -2.52 25.61 -0.51
C ILE A 243 -3.15 26.85 0.10
N ALA A 244 -4.35 26.70 0.67
CA ALA A 244 -4.92 27.69 1.57
C ALA A 244 -4.18 27.57 2.90
N SER A 245 -2.99 28.16 2.95
CA SER A 245 -2.47 28.70 4.19
C SER A 245 -3.39 29.85 4.63
N GLU A 246 -3.79 29.85 5.91
CA GLU A 246 -4.74 30.75 6.59
C GLU A 246 -6.21 30.30 6.43
N GLU A 247 -6.97 29.88 7.45
CA GLU A 247 -7.08 30.34 8.83
C GLU A 247 -7.03 29.19 9.86
N LEU A 248 -6.25 29.38 10.93
CA LEU A 248 -6.44 28.68 12.20
C LEU A 248 -7.80 29.07 12.77
N ILE A 249 -8.81 28.23 12.56
CA ILE A 249 -10.06 28.31 13.34
C ILE A 249 -9.72 27.87 14.75
N ASP A 250 -9.76 28.84 15.67
CA ASP A 250 -9.60 28.68 17.10
C ASP A 250 -10.73 27.76 17.65
N ILE A 251 -10.42 26.48 17.86
CA ILE A 251 -11.35 25.52 18.47
C ILE A 251 -11.33 25.77 19.98
N ASN A 252 -12.28 26.59 20.44
CA ASN A 252 -12.47 26.81 21.86
C ASN A 252 -13.22 25.62 22.48
N CYS A 253 -12.48 24.68 23.07
CA CYS A 253 -13.04 23.55 23.82
C CYS A 253 -13.43 24.00 25.23
N SER A 254 -14.73 24.17 25.50
CA SER A 254 -15.22 24.30 26.88
C SER A 254 -15.49 22.91 27.48
N THR A 255 -14.89 22.64 28.64
CA THR A 255 -15.12 21.43 29.42
C THR A 255 -16.42 21.57 30.21
N GLY A 256 -17.49 20.95 29.73
CA GLY A 256 -18.67 20.63 30.54
C GLY A 256 -18.36 19.45 31.47
N LEU A 257 -18.42 19.68 32.78
CA LEU A 257 -18.26 18.66 33.81
C LEU A 257 -19.33 17.56 33.68
N VAL A 258 -18.86 16.30 33.76
CA VAL A 258 -19.60 15.04 33.95
C VAL A 258 -20.22 14.42 32.68
N GLY A 259 -19.49 13.48 32.06
CA GLY A 259 -20.06 12.49 31.14
C GLY A 259 -19.12 12.09 30.00
N VAL A 260 -18.85 10.79 29.86
CA VAL A 260 -17.97 10.20 28.86
C VAL A 260 -18.55 10.37 27.46
N GLY A 261 -17.82 11.09 26.59
CA GLY A 261 -17.96 11.01 25.14
C GLY A 261 -17.89 12.34 24.40
N VAL A 262 -16.77 12.61 23.73
CA VAL A 262 -16.73 13.59 22.63
C VAL A 262 -16.81 12.81 21.32
N VAL A 263 -17.93 12.96 20.62
CA VAL A 263 -18.10 12.50 19.25
C VAL A 263 -17.66 13.66 18.35
N CYS A 264 -16.50 13.52 17.71
CA CYS A 264 -16.12 14.38 16.58
C CYS A 264 -16.57 13.69 15.29
N LYS A 265 -17.71 14.13 14.74
CA LYS A 265 -18.10 13.78 13.37
C LYS A 265 -17.30 14.62 12.38
N LYS A 266 -16.77 13.97 11.35
CA LYS A 266 -16.85 14.48 9.98
C LYS A 266 -18.08 13.86 9.34
#